data_AF-A0A3C0JB62-F1
#
_entry.id   AF-A0A3C0JB62-F1
#
_cell.length_a   1.000
_cell.length_b   1.000
_cell.length_c   1.000
_cell.angle_alpha   90.00
_cell.angle_beta   90.00
_cell.angle_gamma   90.00
#
_symmetry.space_group_name_H-M   'P 1'
#
loop_
_entity.id
_entity.type
_entity.pdbx_description
1 polymer ?
#
loop_
_entity_poly.entity_id
_entity_poly.type
_entity_poly.pdbx_seq_one_letter_code
_entity_poly.pdbx_strand_id
1 'polypeptide(L)'
;MPLLALPADTDLLALHRRASARYPLLMESAAAGTPQGRYDLLLVADGSGLRLDADGITRMLRGAAPGNASVGAPFLQILDAAWHAARVAVPHDAGIDAALRWPFHGGWALLLDYELGAQIEPVLDLPARRDG
;
A
#
# COMPACT_ATOMS: atom_id res chain seq x y z
N MET A 1 -3.86 16.60 -9.85
CA MET A 1 -3.87 17.06 -8.45
C MET A 1 -2.88 18.21 -8.31
N PRO A 2 -3.22 19.32 -7.62
CA PRO A 2 -2.28 20.41 -7.43
C PRO A 2 -1.15 19.99 -6.48
N LEU A 3 0.08 20.33 -6.83
CA LEU A 3 1.23 20.18 -5.94
C LEU A 3 1.22 21.32 -4.94
N LEU A 4 1.32 20.99 -3.65
CA LEU A 4 1.48 21.96 -2.57
C LEU A 4 2.85 21.76 -1.94
N ALA A 5 3.68 22.80 -1.96
CA ALA A 5 4.95 22.79 -1.26
C ALA A 5 4.71 22.87 0.25
N LEU A 6 5.36 22.00 1.01
CA LEU A 6 5.39 22.04 2.46
C LEU A 6 6.61 22.85 2.94
N PRO A 7 6.58 23.39 4.17
CA PRO A 7 7.78 23.96 4.80
C PRO A 7 8.96 22.98 4.78
N ALA A 8 10.17 23.49 4.55
CA ALA A 8 11.37 22.67 4.41
C ALA A 8 11.74 21.89 5.69
N ASP A 9 11.24 22.32 6.84
CA ASP A 9 11.44 21.74 8.17
C ASP A 9 10.32 20.75 8.56
N THR A 10 9.48 20.33 7.62
CA THR A 10 8.42 19.36 7.89
C THR A 10 9.01 17.99 8.28
N ASP A 11 8.80 17.58 9.52
CA ASP A 11 9.20 16.28 10.04
C ASP A 11 8.12 15.20 9.72
N LEU A 12 8.39 14.37 8.71
CA LEU A 12 7.49 13.30 8.29
C LEU A 12 7.34 12.20 9.36
N LEU A 13 8.40 11.93 10.13
CA LEU A 13 8.38 10.93 11.20
C LEU A 13 7.53 11.40 12.37
N ALA A 14 7.59 12.69 12.72
CA ALA A 14 6.70 13.28 13.72
C ALA A 14 5.23 13.18 13.31
N LEU A 15 4.90 13.40 12.03
CA LEU A 15 3.53 13.23 11.51
C LEU A 15 3.07 11.77 11.61
N HIS A 16 3.91 10.82 11.19
CA HIS A 16 3.64 9.39 11.32
C HIS A 16 3.33 8.99 12.78
N ARG A 17 4.18 9.41 13.73
CA ARG A 17 4.00 9.11 15.16
C ARG A 17 2.73 9.71 15.73
N ARG A 18 2.36 10.92 15.31
CA ARG A 18 1.22 11.65 15.87
C ARG A 18 -0.12 11.11 15.39
N ALA A 19 -0.19 10.55 14.18
CA ALA A 19 -1.42 10.04 13.60
C ALA A 19 -1.16 8.83 12.68
N SER A 20 -0.64 7.74 13.23
CA SER A 20 -0.24 6.54 12.47
C SER A 20 -1.37 5.92 11.63
N ALA A 21 -2.61 5.97 12.12
CA ALA A 21 -3.77 5.50 11.33
C ALA A 21 -4.01 6.33 10.05
N ARG A 22 -3.69 7.64 10.08
CA ARG A 22 -3.80 8.54 8.92
C ARG A 22 -2.56 8.47 8.04
N TYR A 23 -1.39 8.24 8.63
CA TYR A 23 -0.10 8.20 7.96
C TYR A 23 0.56 6.83 8.17
N PRO A 24 0.08 5.75 7.53
CA PRO A 24 0.44 4.38 7.94
C PRO A 24 1.83 3.94 7.52
N LEU A 25 2.44 4.57 6.51
CA LEU A 25 3.71 4.14 5.95
C LEU A 25 4.60 5.35 5.66
N LEU A 26 5.76 5.36 6.30
CA LEU A 26 6.90 6.21 5.99
C LEU A 26 7.97 5.35 5.29
N MET A 27 8.43 5.77 4.12
CA MET A 27 9.56 5.18 3.42
C MET A 27 10.63 6.24 3.26
N GLU A 28 11.80 6.02 3.85
CA GLU A 28 12.94 6.92 3.79
C GLU A 28 14.04 6.32 2.91
N SER A 29 14.66 7.14 2.08
CA SER A 29 15.74 6.70 1.22
C SER A 29 17.10 7.00 1.85
N ALA A 30 17.86 5.94 2.15
CA ALA A 30 19.20 6.08 2.74
C ALA A 30 20.34 6.18 1.70
N ALA A 31 20.03 6.01 0.40
CA ALA A 31 21.06 5.91 -0.65
C ALA A 31 21.43 7.29 -1.22
N ALA A 32 22.63 7.78 -0.88
CA ALA A 32 23.23 8.91 -1.57
C ALA A 32 23.82 8.48 -2.93
N GLY A 33 23.49 9.19 -4.00
CA GLY A 33 24.21 9.10 -5.29
C GLY A 33 23.65 8.16 -6.35
N THR A 34 22.46 7.57 -6.17
CA THR A 34 21.76 6.84 -7.25
C THR A 34 20.40 7.49 -7.57
N PRO A 35 19.86 7.37 -8.80
CA PRO A 35 18.54 7.92 -9.16
C PRO A 35 17.37 7.46 -8.28
N GLN A 36 17.54 6.34 -7.57
CA GLN A 36 16.57 5.72 -6.66
C GLN A 36 16.57 6.34 -5.26
N GLY A 37 17.55 7.20 -4.95
CA GLY A 37 17.82 7.81 -3.63
C GLY A 37 17.07 9.12 -3.30
N ARG A 38 16.11 9.53 -4.12
CA ARG A 38 15.75 10.97 -4.24
C ARG A 38 14.61 11.44 -3.32
N TYR A 39 13.80 10.55 -2.77
CA TYR A 39 12.56 10.93 -2.10
C TYR A 39 12.31 10.12 -0.84
N ASP A 40 11.90 10.82 0.22
CA ASP A 40 11.17 10.24 1.34
C ASP A 40 9.66 10.38 1.07
N LEU A 41 8.89 9.37 1.46
CA LEU A 41 7.47 9.28 1.17
C LEU A 41 6.69 8.97 2.45
N LEU A 42 5.73 9.84 2.77
CA LEU A 42 4.73 9.58 3.80
C LEU A 42 3.37 9.39 3.14
N LEU A 43 2.84 8.16 3.17
CA LEU A 43 1.54 7.85 2.58
C LEU A 43 0.42 8.33 3.49
N VAL A 44 -0.69 8.72 2.87
CA VAL A 44 -1.87 9.23 3.57
C VAL A 44 -3.04 8.31 3.28
N ALA A 45 -3.55 7.62 4.31
CA ALA A 45 -4.67 6.69 4.18
C ALA A 45 -6.02 7.34 4.50
N ASP A 46 -7.06 6.97 3.77
CA ASP A 46 -8.45 7.38 4.02
C ASP A 46 -9.22 6.43 4.95
N GLY A 47 -8.54 5.39 5.45
CA GLY A 47 -9.08 4.34 6.31
C GLY A 47 -9.70 3.16 5.54
N SER A 48 -9.77 3.21 4.20
CA SER A 48 -10.04 2.03 3.39
C SER A 48 -8.81 1.12 3.32
N GLY A 49 -9.03 -0.18 3.15
CA GLY A 49 -7.94 -1.15 3.11
C GLY A 49 -8.40 -2.58 3.26
N LEU A 50 -7.44 -3.49 3.17
CA LEU A 50 -7.59 -4.93 3.32
C LEU A 50 -6.67 -5.41 4.45
N ARG A 51 -7.14 -6.36 5.25
CA ARG A 51 -6.33 -7.04 6.26
C ARG A 51 -6.60 -8.55 6.19
N LEU A 52 -5.54 -9.34 6.09
CA LEU A 52 -5.61 -10.78 6.31
C LEU A 52 -5.44 -11.05 7.79
N ASP A 53 -6.49 -11.58 8.43
CA ASP A 53 -6.45 -11.91 9.86
C ASP A 53 -5.90 -13.33 10.09
N ALA A 54 -5.53 -13.61 11.34
CA ALA A 54 -4.91 -14.87 11.74
C ALA A 54 -5.79 -16.13 11.50
N ASP A 55 -7.10 -15.95 11.31
CA ASP A 55 -8.02 -17.02 10.91
C ASP A 55 -7.99 -17.33 9.40
N GLY A 56 -7.10 -16.67 8.65
CA GLY A 56 -6.98 -16.83 7.20
C GLY A 56 -8.04 -16.07 6.41
N ILE A 57 -8.87 -15.27 7.08
CA ILE A 57 -9.95 -14.52 6.43
C ILE A 57 -9.48 -13.09 6.14
N THR A 58 -9.61 -12.69 4.88
CA THR A 58 -9.40 -11.29 4.48
C THR A 58 -10.62 -10.45 4.81
N ARG A 59 -10.43 -9.34 5.53
CA ARG A 59 -11.46 -8.39 5.91
C ARG A 59 -11.16 -6.99 5.37
N MET A 60 -12.21 -6.25 5.04
CA MET A 60 -12.10 -4.82 4.71
C MET A 60 -11.91 -4.00 5.98
N LEU A 61 -10.99 -3.03 5.98
CA LEU A 61 -10.86 -2.07 7.09
C LEU A 61 -12.04 -1.10 7.13
N ARG A 62 -12.56 -0.73 5.96
CA ARG A 62 -13.74 0.12 5.78
C ARG A 62 -14.38 -0.16 4.42
N GLY A 63 -15.71 -0.15 4.36
CA GLY A 63 -16.48 -0.36 3.13
C GLY A 63 -16.87 -1.83 2.92
N ALA A 64 -17.48 -2.10 1.77
CA ALA A 64 -17.87 -3.45 1.36
C ALA A 64 -16.74 -4.13 0.56
N ALA A 65 -16.73 -5.46 0.53
CA ALA A 65 -15.82 -6.22 -0.31
C ALA A 65 -16.03 -5.87 -1.81
N PRO A 66 -14.99 -5.93 -2.65
CA PRO A 66 -15.13 -5.75 -4.10
C PRO A 66 -16.22 -6.70 -4.65
N GLY A 67 -17.10 -6.21 -5.53
CA GLY A 67 -18.27 -6.98 -6.00
C GLY A 67 -17.94 -8.27 -6.77
N ASN A 68 -16.68 -8.46 -7.15
CA ASN A 68 -16.14 -9.65 -7.80
C ASN A 68 -15.33 -10.56 -6.86
N ALA A 69 -15.15 -10.20 -5.59
CA ALA A 69 -14.42 -11.00 -4.62
C ALA A 69 -15.35 -12.03 -3.96
N SER A 70 -15.03 -13.32 -4.14
CA SER A 70 -15.73 -14.41 -3.46
C SER A 70 -15.44 -14.36 -1.95
N VAL A 71 -16.45 -14.69 -1.14
CA VAL A 71 -16.28 -14.87 0.31
C VAL A 71 -15.25 -15.97 0.55
N GLY A 72 -14.21 -15.67 1.34
CA GLY A 72 -13.12 -16.61 1.63
C GLY A 72 -12.04 -16.73 0.55
N ALA A 73 -12.02 -15.85 -0.46
CA ALA A 73 -10.92 -15.82 -1.42
C ALA A 73 -9.58 -15.45 -0.75
N PRO A 74 -8.45 -15.94 -1.28
CA PRO A 74 -7.11 -15.55 -0.81
C PRO A 74 -6.89 -14.04 -0.86
N PHE A 75 -6.04 -13.52 0.03
CA PHE A 75 -5.78 -12.08 0.19
C PHE A 75 -5.35 -11.43 -1.13
N LEU A 76 -4.43 -12.06 -1.86
CA LEU A 76 -3.92 -11.51 -3.12
C LEU A 76 -4.99 -11.43 -4.23
N GLN A 77 -5.96 -12.35 -4.26
CA GLN A 77 -7.06 -12.27 -5.22
C GLN A 77 -8.00 -11.10 -4.89
N ILE A 78 -8.24 -10.86 -3.60
CA ILE A 78 -9.05 -9.71 -3.15
C ILE A 78 -8.30 -8.40 -3.40
N LEU A 79 -6.98 -8.37 -3.19
CA LEU A 79 -6.14 -7.23 -3.52
C LEU A 79 -6.16 -6.92 -5.03
N ASP A 80 -6.04 -7.93 -5.88
CA ASP A 80 -6.12 -7.78 -7.33
C ASP A 80 -7.48 -7.23 -7.76
N ALA A 81 -8.57 -7.78 -7.21
CA ALA A 81 -9.93 -7.30 -7.45
C ALA A 81 -10.09 -5.83 -7.04
N ALA A 82 -9.60 -5.44 -5.87
CA ALA A 82 -9.64 -4.07 -5.38
C ALA A 82 -8.79 -3.13 -6.25
N TRP A 83 -7.60 -3.56 -6.67
CA TRP A 83 -6.75 -2.81 -7.58
C TRP A 83 -7.43 -2.60 -8.93
N HIS A 84 -8.03 -3.64 -9.52
CA HIS A 84 -8.75 -3.55 -10.79
C HIS A 84 -9.92 -2.56 -10.71
N ALA A 85 -10.67 -2.56 -9.62
CA ALA A 85 -11.78 -1.64 -9.41
C ALA A 85 -11.33 -0.18 -9.24
N ALA A 86 -10.15 0.04 -8.64
CA ALA A 86 -9.58 1.37 -8.38
C ALA A 86 -8.67 1.88 -9.52
N ARG A 87 -8.41 1.07 -10.54
CA ARG A 87 -7.43 1.37 -11.60
C ARG A 87 -7.83 2.63 -12.37
N VAL A 88 -6.95 3.63 -12.37
CA VAL A 88 -7.08 4.84 -13.18
C VAL A 88 -6.34 4.64 -14.50
N ALA A 89 -6.92 5.08 -15.61
CA ALA A 89 -6.22 5.09 -16.90
C ALA A 89 -5.05 6.09 -16.85
N VAL A 90 -3.84 5.63 -17.15
CA VAL A 90 -2.71 6.53 -17.39
C VAL A 90 -2.95 7.22 -18.73
N PRO A 91 -3.01 8.57 -18.81
CA PRO A 91 -3.17 9.27 -20.07
C PRO A 91 -2.03 8.93 -21.02
N HIS A 92 -2.34 8.50 -22.25
CA HIS A 92 -1.35 8.04 -23.24
C HIS A 92 -0.42 9.17 -23.74
N ASP A 93 -0.83 10.41 -23.51
CA ASP A 93 -0.19 11.67 -23.89
C ASP A 93 0.75 12.23 -22.81
N ALA A 94 0.75 11.66 -21.61
CA ALA A 94 1.81 11.88 -20.64
C ALA A 94 3.06 11.14 -21.13
N GLY A 95 3.94 11.84 -21.84
CA GLY A 95 5.24 11.29 -22.26
C GLY A 95 5.95 10.59 -21.10
N ILE A 96 6.78 9.59 -21.41
CA ILE A 96 7.45 8.70 -20.44
C ILE A 96 8.08 9.48 -19.27
N ASP A 97 8.64 10.67 -19.53
CA ASP A 97 9.25 11.55 -18.53
C ASP A 97 8.26 12.15 -17.51
N ALA A 98 7.00 12.39 -17.90
CA ALA A 98 5.96 12.93 -17.02
C ALA A 98 5.41 11.85 -16.07
N ALA A 99 5.25 10.61 -16.57
CA ALA A 99 4.82 9.47 -15.75
C ALA A 99 5.88 9.04 -14.73
N LEU A 100 7.17 9.21 -15.06
CA LEU A 100 8.31 8.85 -14.20
C LEU A 100 8.75 9.95 -13.22
N ARG A 101 8.14 11.15 -13.26
CA ARG A 101 8.57 12.28 -12.42
C ARG A 101 8.47 11.99 -10.92
N TRP A 102 7.39 11.31 -10.51
CA TRP A 102 7.13 10.94 -9.12
C TRP A 102 7.07 9.42 -8.98
N PRO A 103 7.70 8.83 -7.94
CA PRO A 103 7.71 7.38 -7.75
C PRO A 103 6.35 6.82 -7.31
N PHE A 104 5.45 7.68 -6.80
CA PHE A 104 4.15 7.28 -6.30
C PHE A 104 3.07 8.31 -6.68
N HIS A 105 1.96 7.83 -7.25
CA HIS A 105 0.85 8.66 -7.75
C HIS A 105 -0.48 8.38 -7.04
N GLY A 106 -0.41 7.75 -5.86
CA GLY A 106 -1.57 7.20 -5.19
C GLY A 106 -1.75 5.71 -5.46
N GLY A 107 -2.38 5.01 -4.52
CA GLY A 107 -2.50 3.56 -4.52
C GLY A 107 -2.49 3.00 -3.11
N TRP A 108 -1.81 1.88 -2.93
CA TRP A 108 -1.87 1.09 -1.71
C TRP A 108 -0.54 1.14 -0.95
N ALA A 109 -0.61 1.26 0.38
CA ALA A 109 0.48 0.89 1.26
C ALA A 109 0.36 -0.61 1.55
N LEU A 110 1.40 -1.39 1.28
CA LEU A 110 1.38 -2.84 1.44
C LEU A 110 2.40 -3.27 2.48
N LEU A 111 1.93 -4.07 3.45
CA LEU A 111 2.76 -4.84 4.36
C LEU A 111 2.37 -6.30 4.18
N LEU A 112 3.31 -7.12 3.71
CA LEU A 112 3.09 -8.53 3.42
C LEU A 112 4.03 -9.35 4.30
N ASP A 113 3.47 -10.01 5.30
CA ASP A 113 4.22 -10.92 6.17
C ASP A 113 4.59 -12.20 5.43
N TYR A 114 5.61 -12.89 5.93
CA TYR A 114 6.14 -14.11 5.31
C TYR A 114 5.09 -15.23 5.22
N GLU A 115 4.21 -15.32 6.22
CA GLU A 115 3.15 -16.33 6.34
C GLU A 115 2.09 -16.24 5.22
N LEU A 116 1.98 -15.08 4.55
CA LEU A 116 1.16 -14.96 3.33
C LEU A 116 1.61 -15.97 2.26
N GLY A 117 2.88 -16.40 2.28
CA GLY A 117 3.42 -17.43 1.42
C GLY A 117 2.62 -18.74 1.44
N ALA A 118 1.99 -19.10 2.56
CA ALA A 118 1.15 -20.30 2.64
C ALA A 118 -0.12 -20.24 1.75
N GLN A 119 -0.58 -19.03 1.39
CA GLN A 119 -1.67 -18.87 0.41
C GLN A 119 -1.18 -19.04 -1.05
N ILE A 120 0.12 -18.86 -1.31
CA ILE A 120 0.74 -19.00 -2.63
C ILE A 120 1.20 -20.44 -2.86
N GLU A 121 1.90 -21.01 -1.88
CA GLU A 121 2.47 -22.36 -1.90
C GLU A 121 1.86 -23.18 -0.74
N PRO A 122 0.73 -23.88 -0.95
CA PRO A 122 0.00 -24.57 0.13
C PRO A 122 0.78 -25.72 0.79
N VAL A 123 1.92 -26.11 0.22
CA VAL A 123 2.83 -27.12 0.77
C VAL A 123 3.66 -26.60 1.94
N LEU A 124 3.74 -25.27 2.12
CA LEU A 124 4.48 -24.66 3.22
C LEU A 124 3.75 -24.87 4.56
N ASP A 125 4.44 -25.49 5.51
CA ASP A 125 4.01 -25.59 6.90
C ASP A 125 4.60 -24.43 7.70
N LEU A 126 3.86 -23.31 7.73
CA LEU A 126 4.27 -22.07 8.40
C LEU A 126 3.52 -21.89 9.72
N PRO A 127 4.16 -21.32 10.76
CA PRO A 127 3.48 -21.02 12.00
C PRO A 127 2.33 -20.03 11.77
N ALA A 128 1.22 -20.23 12.47
CA ALA A 128 0.14 -19.25 12.47
C ALA A 128 0.62 -17.93 13.07
N ARG A 129 0.29 -16.82 12.40
CA ARG A 129 0.53 -15.46 12.90
C ARG A 129 -0.13 -15.31 14.28
N ARG A 130 0.60 -14.74 15.25
CA ARG A 130 0.16 -14.59 16.64
C ARG A 130 -0.38 -13.21 16.99
N ASP A 131 -0.19 -12.23 16.13
CA ASP A 131 -0.57 -10.83 16.27
C ASP A 131 -1.51 -10.37 15.13
N GLY A 132 -2.35 -9.37 15.37
CA GLY A 132 -3.33 -8.83 14.40
C GLY A 132 -3.82 -7.43 14.76
#